data_AF-A0A919R8S6-F1
#
_entry.id   AF-A0A919R8S6-F1
#
_cell.length_a   1.000
_cell.length_b   1.000
_cell.length_c   1.000
_cell.angle_alpha   90.00
_cell.angle_beta   90.00
_cell.angle_gamma   90.00
#
_symmetry.space_group_name_H-M   'P 1'
#
loop_
_entity.id
_entity.type
_entity.pdbx_description
1 polymer ?
#
loop_
_entity_poly.entity_id
_entity_poly.type
_entity_poly.pdbx_seq_one_letter_code
_entity_poly.pdbx_strand_id
1 'polypeptide(L)'
;MRWTLGEEVVSRLISEREIQRVPQAGDLATSMLEAARSHLASVTKIQDEDPEGAYALCYDAARKACAALLQAQGLRATSRGGHIALRDAVIAQFGGAPEGRALRRLDHLRRRRNVLEYGGQPGETVTLDELDEALTWTTAIVEFSSRVMPRLDTF
;
A
#
# COMPACT_ATOMS: atom_id res chain seq x y z
N MET A 1 -2.94 0.89 22.51
CA MET A 1 -1.50 0.73 22.79
C MET A 1 -0.71 1.47 21.71
N ARG A 2 0.20 2.39 22.07
CA ARG A 2 1.03 3.12 21.09
C ARG A 2 1.97 2.16 20.36
N TRP A 3 1.95 2.19 19.03
CA TRP A 3 2.81 1.34 18.18
C TRP A 3 4.23 1.91 18.12
N THR A 4 5.23 1.18 18.63
CA THR A 4 6.61 1.69 18.78
C THR A 4 7.57 1.17 17.71
N LEU A 5 7.25 0.06 17.03
CA LEU A 5 8.11 -0.48 15.98
C LEU A 5 8.15 0.49 14.79
N GLY A 6 9.36 0.83 14.33
CA GLY A 6 9.55 1.78 13.23
C GLY A 6 9.43 3.26 13.61
N GLU A 7 9.27 3.61 14.90
CA GLU A 7 9.11 4.99 15.38
C GLU A 7 10.26 5.91 14.93
N GLU A 8 11.51 5.44 14.96
CA GLU A 8 12.68 6.20 14.50
C GLU A 8 12.57 6.58 13.01
N VAL A 9 12.14 5.63 12.16
CA VAL A 9 11.99 5.86 10.72
C VAL A 9 10.86 6.85 10.46
N VAL A 10 9.70 6.66 11.11
CA VAL A 10 8.55 7.55 10.93
C VAL A 10 8.88 8.96 11.44
N SER A 11 9.55 9.09 12.59
CA SER A 11 10.00 10.37 13.14
C SER A 11 10.97 11.09 12.21
N ARG A 12 11.92 10.34 11.60
CA ARG A 12 12.82 10.89 10.58
C ARG A 12 12.05 11.39 9.36
N LEU A 13 11.14 10.58 8.80
CA LEU A 13 10.31 10.98 7.65
C LEU A 13 9.45 12.22 7.94
N ILE A 14 8.98 12.38 9.18
CA ILE A 14 8.28 13.59 9.63
C ILE A 14 9.24 14.79 9.68
N SER A 15 10.41 14.64 10.27
CA SER A 15 11.42 15.72 10.37
C SER A 15 11.85 16.22 8.99
N GLU A 16 11.93 15.29 8.04
CA GLU A 16 12.26 15.55 6.65
C GLU A 16 11.05 16.15 5.88
N ARG A 17 9.84 16.16 6.44
CA ARG A 17 8.58 16.59 5.78
C ARG A 17 8.13 15.68 4.63
N GLU A 18 8.53 14.42 4.65
CA GLU A 18 8.03 13.38 3.73
C GLU A 18 6.72 12.78 4.20
N ILE A 19 6.53 12.74 5.52
CA ILE A 19 5.27 12.47 6.18
C ILE A 19 4.89 13.69 7.01
N GLN A 20 3.59 13.94 7.14
CA GLN A 20 3.04 14.94 8.02
C GLN A 20 2.06 14.31 9.00
N ARG A 21 1.96 14.92 10.19
CA ARG A 21 0.87 14.65 11.12
C ARG A 21 -0.40 15.33 10.61
N VAL A 22 -1.51 14.62 10.70
CA VAL A 22 -2.87 15.06 10.34
C VAL A 22 -3.83 14.62 11.44
N PRO A 23 -5.01 15.25 11.57
CA PRO A 23 -6.05 14.71 12.44
C PRO A 23 -6.31 13.23 12.11
N GLN A 24 -6.41 12.40 13.14
CA GLN A 24 -6.80 11.01 12.99
C GLN A 24 -8.17 10.98 12.30
N ALA A 25 -8.28 10.21 11.22
CA ALA A 25 -9.51 10.14 10.42
C ALA A 25 -9.87 8.67 10.20
N GLY A 26 -10.48 8.05 11.22
CA GLY A 26 -10.87 6.64 11.20
C GLY A 26 -11.83 6.30 10.06
N ASP A 27 -12.81 7.17 9.79
CA ASP A 27 -13.75 6.99 8.68
C ASP A 27 -13.02 7.03 7.33
N LEU A 28 -12.08 7.97 7.14
CA LEU A 28 -11.28 8.04 5.93
C LEU A 28 -10.39 6.80 5.75
N ALA A 29 -9.75 6.33 6.82
CA ALA A 29 -8.96 5.11 6.80
C ALA A 29 -9.83 3.88 6.43
N THR A 30 -11.05 3.82 6.96
CA THR A 30 -12.02 2.76 6.66
C THR A 30 -12.44 2.79 5.19
N SER A 31 -12.83 3.96 4.66
CA SER A 31 -13.19 4.12 3.24
C SER A 31 -12.02 3.81 2.29
N MET A 32 -10.78 4.07 2.70
CA MET A 32 -9.59 3.67 1.92
C MET A 32 -9.45 2.15 1.83
N LEU A 33 -9.70 1.41 2.92
CA LEU A 33 -9.70 -0.06 2.90
C LEU A 33 -10.86 -0.64 2.10
N GLU A 34 -12.04 -0.05 2.19
CA GLU A 34 -13.19 -0.45 1.37
C GLU A 34 -12.88 -0.25 -0.11
N ALA A 35 -12.29 0.89 -0.49
CA ALA A 35 -11.84 1.12 -1.86
C ALA A 35 -10.77 0.11 -2.29
N ALA A 36 -9.85 -0.29 -1.41
CA ALA A 36 -8.86 -1.32 -1.72
C ALA A 36 -9.50 -2.70 -1.97
N ARG A 37 -10.53 -3.07 -1.20
CA ARG A 37 -11.31 -4.31 -1.42
C ARG A 37 -12.10 -4.26 -2.73
N SER A 38 -12.74 -3.13 -3.02
CA SER A 38 -13.46 -2.93 -4.28
C SER A 38 -12.53 -3.06 -5.48
N HIS A 39 -11.30 -2.56 -5.38
CA HIS A 39 -10.30 -2.72 -6.43
C HIS A 39 -9.91 -4.18 -6.64
N LEU A 40 -9.65 -4.95 -5.59
CA LEU A 40 -9.40 -6.39 -5.71
C LEU A 40 -10.56 -7.12 -6.39
N ALA A 41 -11.80 -6.78 -6.05
CA ALA A 41 -12.99 -7.35 -6.70
C ALA A 41 -13.14 -6.93 -8.17
N SER A 42 -12.57 -5.80 -8.58
CA SER A 42 -12.52 -5.38 -9.97
C SER A 42 -11.43 -6.13 -10.74
N VAL A 43 -10.26 -6.36 -10.13
CA VAL A 43 -9.15 -7.12 -10.75
C VAL A 43 -9.65 -8.47 -11.25
N THR A 44 -10.39 -9.22 -10.42
CA THR A 44 -10.92 -10.54 -10.80
C THR A 44 -11.90 -10.51 -11.97
N LYS A 45 -12.44 -9.34 -12.34
CA LYS A 45 -13.40 -9.18 -13.44
C LYS A 45 -12.77 -8.73 -14.74
N ILE A 46 -11.55 -8.21 -14.69
CA ILE A 46 -10.88 -7.61 -15.86
C ILE A 46 -9.54 -8.25 -16.16
N GLN A 47 -9.09 -9.22 -15.35
CA GLN A 47 -7.76 -9.81 -15.47
C GLN A 47 -7.49 -10.49 -16.81
N ASP A 48 -8.52 -11.00 -17.49
CA ASP A 48 -8.39 -11.67 -18.78
C ASP A 48 -8.45 -10.68 -19.95
N GLU A 49 -9.22 -9.59 -19.81
CA GLU A 49 -9.42 -8.57 -20.83
C GLU A 49 -8.40 -7.43 -20.79
N ASP A 50 -7.95 -7.06 -19.59
CA ASP A 50 -7.01 -5.97 -19.32
C ASP A 50 -6.04 -6.33 -18.17
N PRO A 51 -5.05 -7.22 -18.41
CA PRO A 51 -4.07 -7.61 -17.40
C PRO A 51 -3.26 -6.44 -16.84
N GLU A 52 -2.97 -5.43 -17.66
CA GLU A 52 -2.19 -4.25 -17.24
C GLU A 52 -2.99 -3.34 -16.33
N GLY A 53 -4.25 -3.05 -16.68
CA GLY A 53 -5.18 -2.32 -15.81
C GLY A 53 -5.47 -3.10 -14.53
N ALA A 54 -5.60 -4.41 -14.61
CA ALA A 54 -5.73 -5.30 -13.46
C ALA A 54 -4.51 -5.19 -12.51
N TYR A 55 -3.29 -5.18 -13.06
CA TYR A 55 -2.08 -4.98 -12.26
C TYR A 55 -2.02 -3.58 -11.64
N ALA A 56 -2.40 -2.54 -12.38
CA ALA A 56 -2.47 -1.18 -11.87
C ALA A 56 -3.44 -1.05 -10.67
N LEU A 57 -4.60 -1.73 -10.74
CA LEU A 57 -5.54 -1.84 -9.63
C LEU A 57 -4.99 -2.61 -8.43
N CYS A 58 -4.20 -3.68 -8.65
CA CYS A 58 -3.49 -4.35 -7.56
C CYS A 58 -2.57 -3.38 -6.80
N TYR A 59 -1.73 -2.63 -7.52
CA TYR A 59 -0.87 -1.62 -6.90
C TYR A 59 -1.69 -0.54 -6.17
N ASP A 60 -2.77 -0.04 -6.76
CA ASP A 60 -3.59 0.99 -6.14
C ASP A 60 -4.29 0.49 -4.86
N ALA A 61 -4.78 -0.75 -4.86
CA ALA A 61 -5.35 -1.40 -3.68
C ALA A 61 -4.32 -1.55 -2.56
N ALA A 62 -3.13 -2.07 -2.87
CA ALA A 62 -2.03 -2.21 -1.90
C ALA A 62 -1.63 -0.84 -1.31
N ARG A 63 -1.50 0.17 -2.17
CA ARG A 63 -1.16 1.54 -1.75
C ARG A 63 -2.23 2.16 -0.85
N LYS A 64 -3.51 1.99 -1.18
CA LYS A 64 -4.64 2.47 -0.36
C LYS A 64 -4.70 1.79 1.00
N ALA A 65 -4.51 0.47 1.04
CA ALA A 65 -4.47 -0.27 2.30
C ALA A 65 -3.30 0.16 3.21
N CYS A 66 -2.14 0.50 2.64
CA CYS A 66 -1.02 1.08 3.36
C CYS A 66 -1.29 2.53 3.80
N ALA A 67 -1.94 3.34 2.95
CA ALA A 67 -2.34 4.70 3.31
C ALA A 67 -3.34 4.71 4.48
N ALA A 68 -4.27 3.76 4.51
CA ALA A 68 -5.22 3.60 5.61
C ALA A 68 -4.52 3.36 6.95
N LEU A 69 -3.45 2.56 6.99
CA LEU A 69 -2.64 2.34 8.20
C LEU A 69 -2.00 3.62 8.72
N LEU A 70 -1.52 4.49 7.83
CA LEU A 70 -0.96 5.79 8.22
C LEU A 70 -2.09 6.74 8.68
N GLN A 71 -3.20 6.79 7.95
CA GLN A 71 -4.32 7.68 8.26
C GLN A 71 -4.97 7.34 9.61
N ALA A 72 -5.06 6.04 9.94
CA ALA A 72 -5.51 5.56 11.25
C ALA A 72 -4.59 5.99 12.40
N GLN A 73 -3.34 6.34 12.13
CA GLN A 73 -2.38 6.85 13.11
C GLN A 73 -2.26 8.38 13.11
N GLY A 74 -3.05 9.09 12.29
CA GLY A 74 -2.91 10.52 12.10
C GLY A 74 -1.67 10.91 11.28
N LEU A 75 -1.26 10.07 10.33
CA LEU A 75 -0.12 10.29 9.45
C LEU A 75 -0.54 10.32 7.98
N ARG A 76 0.11 11.16 7.18
CA ARG A 76 -0.10 11.21 5.72
C ARG A 76 1.21 11.51 5.00
N ALA A 77 1.52 10.77 3.94
CA ALA A 77 2.64 11.10 3.06
C ALA A 77 2.38 12.42 2.32
N THR A 78 3.39 13.27 2.18
CA THR A 78 3.32 14.54 1.45
C THR A 78 3.59 14.32 -0.04
N SER A 79 3.40 15.35 -0.87
CA SER A 79 3.86 15.31 -2.28
C SER A 79 5.37 15.11 -2.38
N ARG A 80 6.13 15.60 -1.39
CA ARG A 80 7.58 15.44 -1.32
C ARG A 80 7.99 13.99 -1.05
N GLY A 81 7.33 13.32 -0.10
CA GLY A 81 7.62 11.93 0.24
C GLY A 81 6.99 10.92 -0.73
N GLY A 82 5.83 11.27 -1.28
CA GLY A 82 5.09 10.46 -2.22
C GLY A 82 4.84 9.04 -1.72
N HIS A 83 4.81 8.09 -2.66
CA HIS A 83 4.59 6.68 -2.32
C HIS A 83 5.81 6.00 -1.70
N ILE A 84 7.00 6.60 -1.82
CA ILE A 84 8.24 6.08 -1.23
C ILE A 84 8.19 6.23 0.28
N ALA A 85 7.85 7.42 0.79
CA ALA A 85 7.72 7.64 2.23
C ALA A 85 6.60 6.80 2.85
N LEU A 86 5.47 6.62 2.15
CA LEU A 86 4.40 5.71 2.57
C LEU A 86 4.90 4.28 2.71
N ARG A 87 5.63 3.77 1.70
CA ARG A 87 6.25 2.45 1.73
C ARG A 87 7.20 2.32 2.91
N ASP A 88 8.11 3.27 3.08
CA ASP A 88 9.17 3.19 4.08
C ASP A 88 8.60 3.21 5.50
N ALA A 89 7.62 4.06 5.76
CA ALA A 89 6.94 4.09 7.05
C ALA A 89 6.20 2.79 7.34
N VAL A 90 5.47 2.23 6.38
CA VAL A 90 4.69 1.00 6.59
C VAL A 90 5.58 -0.23 6.73
N ILE A 91 6.65 -0.34 5.92
CA ILE A 91 7.62 -1.44 6.05
C ILE A 91 8.36 -1.35 7.39
N ALA A 92 8.79 -0.15 7.81
CA ALA A 92 9.47 0.03 9.09
C ALA A 92 8.60 -0.37 10.28
N GLN A 93 7.30 -0.05 10.23
CA GLN A 93 6.37 -0.36 11.31
C GLN A 93 5.93 -1.82 11.34
N PHE A 94 5.72 -2.44 10.18
CA PHE A 94 4.98 -3.70 10.09
C PHE A 94 5.71 -4.79 9.31
N GLY A 95 6.69 -4.45 8.47
CA GLY A 95 7.35 -5.39 7.58
C GLY A 95 8.21 -6.44 8.30
N GLY A 96 8.60 -6.20 9.56
CA GLY A 96 9.34 -7.17 10.38
C GLY A 96 8.49 -8.35 10.86
N ALA A 97 7.18 -8.17 11.00
CA ALA A 97 6.28 -9.21 11.47
C ALA A 97 6.02 -10.27 10.37
N PRO A 98 5.87 -11.56 10.72
CA PRO A 98 5.51 -12.61 9.76
C PRO A 98 4.26 -12.25 8.93
N GLU A 99 3.24 -11.71 9.59
CA GLU A 99 1.97 -11.32 8.99
C GLU A 99 2.09 -10.07 8.10
N GLY A 100 3.11 -9.24 8.32
CA GLY A 100 3.39 -8.03 7.53
C GLY A 100 4.37 -8.27 6.38
N ARG A 101 4.81 -9.50 6.14
CA ARG A 101 5.83 -9.83 5.11
C ARG A 101 5.45 -9.38 3.71
N ALA A 102 4.16 -9.41 3.37
CA ALA A 102 3.66 -8.98 2.06
C ALA A 102 3.91 -7.49 1.78
N LEU A 103 3.98 -6.64 2.81
CA LEU A 103 4.24 -5.20 2.67
C LEU A 103 5.59 -4.90 2.00
N ARG A 104 6.56 -5.81 2.10
CA ARG A 104 7.86 -5.71 1.39
C ARG A 104 7.72 -5.78 -0.13
N ARG A 105 6.60 -6.26 -0.66
CA ARG A 105 6.32 -6.33 -2.10
C ARG A 105 5.77 -5.02 -2.67
N LEU A 106 5.47 -4.02 -1.84
CA LEU A 106 4.91 -2.75 -2.30
C LEU A 106 5.82 -2.04 -3.31
N ASP A 107 7.15 -2.09 -3.13
CA ASP A 107 8.07 -1.49 -4.09
C ASP A 107 8.15 -2.24 -5.41
N HIS A 108 7.97 -3.57 -5.37
CA HIS A 108 7.91 -4.39 -6.57
C HIS A 108 6.68 -4.03 -7.39
N LEU A 109 5.48 -4.04 -6.78
CA LEU A 109 4.22 -3.63 -7.42
C LEU A 109 4.34 -2.21 -8.01
N ARG A 110 4.91 -1.27 -7.26
CA ARG A 110 5.10 0.12 -7.71
C ARG A 110 5.99 0.22 -8.93
N ARG A 111 7.14 -0.45 -8.91
CA ARG A 111 8.11 -0.40 -10.01
C ARG A 111 7.54 -1.07 -11.25
N ARG A 112 6.91 -2.23 -11.10
CA ARG A 112 6.29 -2.92 -12.22
C ARG A 112 5.20 -2.08 -12.87
N ARG A 113 4.28 -1.52 -12.07
CA ARG A 113 3.26 -0.57 -12.58
C ARG A 113 3.91 0.61 -13.31
N ASN A 114 5.00 1.17 -12.79
CA ASN A 114 5.70 2.28 -13.46
C ASN A 114 6.31 1.89 -14.82
N VAL A 115 6.83 0.67 -14.95
CA VAL A 115 7.32 0.13 -16.24
C VAL A 115 6.17 0.05 -17.24
N LEU A 116 5.04 -0.56 -16.86
CA LEU A 116 3.85 -0.69 -17.71
C LEU A 116 3.34 0.68 -18.21
N GLU A 117 3.38 1.70 -17.36
CA GLU A 117 2.90 3.05 -17.70
C GLU A 117 3.87 3.89 -18.56
N TYR A 118 5.18 3.76 -18.34
CA TYR A 118 6.14 4.76 -18.83
C TYR A 118 7.41 4.21 -19.48
N GLY A 119 7.71 2.91 -19.38
CA GLY A 119 9.07 2.43 -19.64
C GLY A 119 9.22 0.98 -20.07
N GLY A 120 8.14 0.33 -20.48
CA GLY A 120 8.17 -1.03 -21.00
C GLY A 120 8.74 -1.11 -22.43
N GLN A 121 9.23 -2.29 -22.80
CA GLN A 121 9.51 -2.57 -24.21
C GLN A 121 8.20 -2.62 -25.02
N PRO A 122 8.21 -2.28 -26.31
CA PRO A 122 7.03 -2.45 -27.16
C PRO A 122 6.51 -3.90 -27.10
N GLY A 123 5.26 -4.08 -26.69
CA GLY A 123 4.63 -5.40 -26.53
C GLY A 123 4.93 -6.11 -25.20
N GLU A 124 5.68 -5.47 -24.29
CA GLU A 124 5.78 -5.92 -22.91
C GLU A 124 4.42 -5.77 -22.23
N THR A 125 3.91 -6.88 -21.70
CA THR A 125 2.61 -6.92 -21.03
C THR A 125 2.72 -7.70 -19.71
N VAL A 126 1.64 -7.72 -18.94
CA VAL A 126 1.51 -8.49 -17.71
C VAL A 126 1.06 -9.91 -18.05
N THR A 127 1.80 -10.91 -17.57
CA THR A 127 1.35 -12.31 -17.67
C THR A 127 0.31 -12.62 -16.59
N LEU A 128 -0.55 -13.61 -16.82
CA LEU A 128 -1.51 -14.05 -15.81
C LEU A 128 -0.82 -14.56 -14.53
N ASP A 129 0.33 -15.23 -14.65
CA ASP A 129 1.13 -15.66 -13.49
C ASP A 129 1.65 -14.46 -12.68
N GLU A 130 2.15 -13.43 -13.36
CA GLU A 130 2.59 -12.19 -12.70
C GLU A 130 1.42 -11.47 -12.00
N LEU A 131 0.23 -11.49 -12.62
CA LEU A 131 -0.96 -10.93 -12.04
C LEU A 131 -1.47 -11.73 -10.83
N ASP A 132 -1.40 -13.06 -10.86
CA ASP A 132 -1.75 -13.94 -9.74
C ASP A 132 -0.82 -13.72 -8.53
N GLU A 133 0.49 -13.53 -8.78
CA GLU A 133 1.44 -13.14 -7.74
C GLU A 133 1.08 -11.77 -7.13
N ALA A 134 0.77 -10.80 -7.98
CA ALA A 134 0.37 -9.46 -7.54
C ALA A 134 -0.93 -9.46 -6.73
N LEU A 135 -1.92 -10.26 -7.15
CA LEU A 135 -3.17 -10.52 -6.44
C LEU A 135 -2.91 -11.14 -5.07
N THR A 136 -2.06 -12.16 -5.02
CA THR A 136 -1.68 -12.84 -3.78
C THR A 136 -1.06 -11.87 -2.77
N TRP A 137 -0.09 -11.06 -3.20
CA TRP A 137 0.55 -10.07 -2.32
C TRP A 137 -0.43 -8.97 -1.89
N THR A 138 -1.23 -8.45 -2.82
CA THR A 138 -2.16 -7.36 -2.55
C THR A 138 -3.27 -7.79 -1.59
N THR A 139 -3.80 -9.00 -1.77
CA THR A 139 -4.79 -9.59 -0.85
C THR A 139 -4.22 -9.71 0.56
N ALA A 140 -3.01 -10.25 0.70
CA ALA A 140 -2.35 -10.35 2.00
C ALA A 140 -2.12 -8.97 2.66
N ILE A 141 -1.78 -7.93 1.87
CA ILE A 141 -1.65 -6.55 2.37
C ILE A 141 -2.99 -6.02 2.86
N VAL A 142 -4.07 -6.17 2.08
CA VAL A 142 -5.41 -5.67 2.44
C VAL A 142 -5.95 -6.37 3.69
N GLU A 143 -5.77 -7.68 3.81
CA GLU A 143 -6.17 -8.46 4.98
C GLU A 143 -5.36 -8.09 6.23
N PHE A 144 -4.04 -7.96 6.08
CA PHE A 144 -3.17 -7.48 7.15
C PHE A 144 -3.62 -6.10 7.64
N SER A 145 -3.80 -5.15 6.71
CA SER A 145 -4.22 -3.80 7.07
C SER A 145 -5.58 -3.77 7.75
N SER A 146 -6.54 -4.58 7.27
CA SER A 146 -7.87 -4.70 7.88
C SER A 146 -7.82 -5.20 9.32
N ARG A 147 -6.90 -6.11 9.64
CA ARG A 147 -6.74 -6.68 10.99
C ARG A 147 -6.00 -5.75 11.94
N VAL A 148 -5.02 -5.00 11.44
CA VAL A 148 -4.15 -4.15 12.25
C VAL A 148 -4.77 -2.77 12.49
N MET A 149 -5.41 -2.17 11.49
CA MET A 149 -5.94 -0.81 11.54
C MET A 149 -6.79 -0.51 12.80
N PRO A 150 -7.72 -1.39 13.23
CA PRO A 150 -8.56 -1.11 14.41
C PRO A 150 -7.81 -1.07 15.75
N ARG A 151 -6.53 -1.48 15.76
CA ARG A 151 -5.68 -1.58 16.96
C ARG A 151 -4.66 -0.45 17.05
N LEU A 152 -4.63 0.44 16.06
CA LEU A 152 -3.67 1.53 15.97
C LEU A 152 -4.17 2.75 16.75
N ASP A 153 -3.28 3.32 17.56
CA ASP A 153 -3.47 4.62 18.18
C ASP A 153 -2.76 5.71 17.36
N THR A 154 -3.03 6.98 17.68
CA THR A 154 -2.30 8.13 17.13
C THR A 154 -0.79 8.02 17.39
N PHE A 155 0.01 8.39 16.38
CA PHE A 155 1.48 8.33 16.40
C PHE A 155 2.15 9.40 17.29
#